data_AF-A0A3M0XNU1-F1
#
_entry.id   AF-A0A3M0XNU1-F1
#
_cell.length_a   1.000
_cell.length_b   1.000
_cell.length_c   1.000
_cell.angle_alpha   90.00
_cell.angle_beta   90.00
_cell.angle_gamma   90.00
#
_symmetry.space_group_name_H-M   'P 1'
#
loop_
_entity.id
_entity.type
_entity.pdbx_description
1 polymer ?
#
loop_
_entity_poly.entity_id
_entity_poly.type
_entity_poly.pdbx_seq_one_letter_code
_entity_poly.pdbx_strand_id
1 'polypeptide(L)'
;MSQRGVRQAGLALTILSAAVFLTAVGSMAFRLRAHYTSGQAPPNQLWWLQRTAHLEQRVDGRLLRVEPIRDEETGATTALRVVWGEASAVVPVGGAVVEELPDLRRYSSWFALLRTAPGATEEEAKAAEREGRSTLLAVVRTPPPGFDPKTWGAARYKDWRYIFLTLTPDGAIERSEATYRQLAAEPRSMHFAAAMQVTPGLFTPGMRSASPLTYPNYKPVRDDLRAMGWTWPAAGVSVLTLIAGGLLLASAGVRRPEGRGALGGVDIEPARA
;
A
#
# COMPACT_ATOMS: atom_id res chain seq x y z
N MET A 1 -42.18 26.57 -9.92
CA MET A 1 -41.98 26.15 -8.52
C MET A 1 -41.72 27.37 -7.66
N SER A 2 -42.30 27.45 -6.46
CA SER A 2 -41.98 28.52 -5.50
C SER A 2 -40.58 28.33 -4.91
N GLN A 3 -39.91 29.40 -4.48
CA GLN A 3 -38.61 29.31 -3.78
C GLN A 3 -38.67 28.37 -2.56
N ARG A 4 -39.80 28.38 -1.84
CA ARG A 4 -40.05 27.44 -0.73
C ARG A 4 -40.04 25.99 -1.22
N GLY A 5 -40.68 25.70 -2.35
CA GLY A 5 -40.68 24.37 -2.96
C GLY A 5 -39.29 23.90 -3.39
N VAL A 6 -38.48 24.79 -4.00
CA VAL A 6 -37.08 24.47 -4.37
C VAL A 6 -36.24 24.15 -3.13
N ARG A 7 -36.38 24.96 -2.07
CA ARG A 7 -35.65 24.74 -0.81
C ARG A 7 -36.05 23.44 -0.12
N GLN A 8 -37.34 23.13 -0.08
CA GLN A 8 -37.85 21.88 0.50
C GLN A 8 -37.36 20.66 -0.30
N ALA A 9 -37.42 20.73 -1.63
CA ALA A 9 -36.91 19.67 -2.50
C ALA A 9 -35.39 19.47 -2.32
N GLY A 10 -34.60 20.55 -2.29
CA GLY A 10 -33.17 20.49 -2.05
C GLY A 10 -32.81 19.93 -0.67
N LEU A 11 -33.57 20.29 0.36
CA LEU A 11 -33.38 19.76 1.72
C LEU A 11 -33.70 18.26 1.78
N ALA A 12 -34.86 17.85 1.26
CA ALA A 12 -35.27 16.45 1.22
C ALA A 12 -34.27 15.59 0.46
N LEU A 13 -33.81 16.06 -0.71
CA LEU A 13 -32.81 15.37 -1.51
C LEU A 13 -31.48 15.22 -0.75
N THR A 14 -31.02 16.27 -0.08
CA THR A 14 -29.79 16.26 0.72
C THR A 14 -29.89 15.24 1.86
N ILE A 15 -30.97 15.27 2.65
CA ILE A 15 -31.18 14.36 3.79
C ILE A 15 -31.24 12.91 3.32
N LEU A 16 -32.03 12.63 2.28
CA LEU A 16 -32.18 11.28 1.74
C LEU A 16 -30.84 10.76 1.19
N SER A 17 -30.10 11.59 0.45
CA SER A 17 -28.80 11.24 -0.10
C SER A 17 -27.78 10.96 1.00
N ALA A 18 -27.77 11.77 2.06
CA ALA A 18 -26.90 11.55 3.22
C ALA A 18 -27.24 10.22 3.92
N ALA A 19 -28.52 9.92 4.11
CA ALA A 19 -28.96 8.65 4.72
C ALA A 19 -28.52 7.44 3.87
N VAL A 20 -28.76 7.46 2.56
CA VAL A 20 -28.34 6.37 1.65
C VAL A 20 -26.82 6.23 1.64
N PHE A 21 -26.06 7.33 1.61
CA PHE A 21 -24.60 7.30 1.67
C PHE A 21 -24.11 6.63 2.95
N LEU A 22 -24.62 7.05 4.12
CA LEU A 22 -24.21 6.48 5.41
C LEU A 22 -24.55 4.99 5.50
N THR A 23 -25.74 4.57 5.06
CA THR A 23 -26.11 3.15 5.02
C THR A 23 -25.24 2.36 4.06
N ALA A 24 -24.94 2.89 2.86
CA ALA A 24 -24.09 2.24 1.88
C ALA A 24 -22.66 2.06 2.41
N VAL A 25 -22.07 3.11 3.01
CA VAL A 25 -20.73 3.05 3.61
C VAL A 25 -20.68 2.09 4.79
N GLY A 26 -21.67 2.12 5.69
CA GLY A 26 -21.75 1.19 6.82
C GLY A 26 -21.86 -0.27 6.36
N SER A 27 -22.72 -0.54 5.37
CA SER A 27 -22.86 -1.87 4.77
C SER A 27 -21.57 -2.31 4.06
N MET A 28 -20.94 -1.39 3.31
CA MET A 28 -19.65 -1.64 2.64
C MET A 28 -18.57 -2.03 3.64
N ALA A 29 -18.44 -1.29 4.76
CA ALA A 29 -17.47 -1.58 5.81
C ALA A 29 -17.71 -2.95 6.45
N PHE A 30 -18.97 -3.31 6.72
CA PHE A 30 -19.33 -4.63 7.25
C PHE A 30 -18.97 -5.75 6.26
N ARG A 31 -19.27 -5.57 4.98
CA ARG A 31 -18.96 -6.57 3.93
C ARG A 31 -17.47 -6.75 3.72
N LEU A 32 -16.71 -5.65 3.69
CA LEU A 32 -15.25 -5.71 3.64
C LEU A 32 -14.69 -6.41 4.86
N ARG A 33 -15.16 -6.06 6.06
CA ARG A 33 -14.76 -6.75 7.29
C ARG A 33 -15.02 -8.25 7.21
N ALA A 34 -16.22 -8.65 6.78
CA ALA A 34 -16.57 -10.06 6.59
C ALA A 34 -15.66 -10.75 5.57
N HIS A 35 -15.35 -10.08 4.46
CA HIS A 35 -14.41 -10.57 3.44
C HIS A 35 -13.02 -10.81 4.03
N TYR A 36 -12.47 -9.83 4.76
CA TYR A 36 -11.18 -9.97 5.43
C TYR A 36 -11.20 -11.08 6.50
N THR A 37 -12.24 -11.17 7.32
CA THR A 37 -12.36 -12.20 8.38
C THR A 37 -12.65 -13.60 7.83
N SER A 38 -13.21 -13.74 6.63
CA SER A 38 -13.48 -15.04 5.98
C SER A 38 -12.21 -15.80 5.55
N GLY A 39 -11.04 -15.30 5.92
CA GLY A 39 -9.75 -15.83 5.50
C GLY A 39 -9.40 -15.45 4.07
N GLN A 40 -10.20 -14.64 3.36
CA GLN A 40 -9.87 -14.11 2.04
C GLN A 40 -8.95 -12.87 2.09
N ALA A 41 -8.55 -12.44 3.28
CA ALA A 41 -7.67 -11.30 3.47
C ALA A 41 -6.40 -11.36 2.60
N PRO A 42 -5.94 -10.21 2.10
CA PRO A 42 -4.70 -10.12 1.37
C PRO A 42 -3.55 -10.56 2.29
N PRO A 43 -2.52 -11.19 1.71
CA PRO A 43 -1.46 -11.86 2.47
C PRO A 43 -0.77 -11.05 3.54
N ASN A 44 -0.63 -9.75 3.30
CA ASN A 44 0.01 -8.81 4.19
C ASN A 44 -0.78 -8.55 5.48
N GLN A 45 -1.97 -9.13 5.62
CA GLN A 45 -2.78 -9.09 6.84
C GLN A 45 -2.69 -10.37 7.66
N LEU A 46 -2.00 -11.42 7.19
CA LEU A 46 -1.83 -12.66 7.96
C LEU A 46 -0.52 -12.67 8.76
N TRP A 47 0.42 -11.83 8.35
CA TRP A 47 1.77 -11.78 8.90
C TRP A 47 2.09 -10.34 9.29
N TRP A 48 2.45 -10.16 10.54
CA TRP A 48 3.05 -8.94 11.01
C TRP A 48 4.53 -8.99 10.66
N LEU A 49 5.00 -7.94 9.98
CA LEU A 49 6.36 -7.82 9.49
C LEU A 49 6.97 -6.53 10.02
N GLN A 50 7.96 -6.65 10.89
CA GLN A 50 8.73 -5.50 11.38
C GLN A 50 10.12 -5.52 10.75
N ARG A 51 10.45 -4.46 10.02
CA ARG A 51 11.79 -4.32 9.43
C ARG A 51 12.77 -3.80 10.46
N THR A 52 13.94 -4.45 10.56
CA THR A 52 15.08 -3.91 11.28
C THR A 52 15.95 -3.08 10.33
N ALA A 53 16.34 -1.88 10.77
CA ALA A 53 17.28 -1.05 10.04
C ALA A 53 18.75 -1.32 10.42
N HIS A 54 19.06 -1.77 11.63
CA HIS A 54 20.43 -1.84 12.14
C HIS A 54 21.29 -2.95 11.49
N LEU A 55 22.55 -2.62 11.21
CA LEU A 55 23.55 -3.59 10.71
C LEU A 55 23.99 -4.57 11.79
N GLU A 56 23.91 -4.19 13.05
CA GLU A 56 24.26 -5.03 14.19
C GLU A 56 23.23 -4.84 15.31
N GLN A 57 22.74 -5.95 15.86
CA GLN A 57 21.84 -5.94 17.01
C GLN A 57 21.91 -7.26 17.77
N ARG A 58 21.56 -7.23 19.05
CA ARG A 58 21.31 -8.46 19.82
C ARG A 58 19.83 -8.81 19.77
N VAL A 59 19.54 -10.03 19.33
CA VAL A 59 18.17 -10.56 19.30
C VAL A 59 18.15 -11.87 20.07
N ASP A 60 17.30 -11.94 21.10
CA ASP A 60 17.15 -13.12 21.96
C ASP A 60 18.50 -13.62 22.52
N GLY A 61 19.36 -12.67 22.91
CA GLY A 61 20.70 -12.93 23.45
C GLY A 61 21.78 -13.24 22.42
N ARG A 62 21.44 -13.38 21.14
CA ARG A 62 22.38 -13.70 20.05
C ARG A 62 22.76 -12.47 19.24
N LEU A 63 24.00 -12.44 18.76
CA LEU A 63 24.45 -11.39 17.86
C LEU A 63 23.92 -11.66 16.44
N LEU A 64 23.22 -10.67 15.91
CA LEU A 64 22.82 -10.59 14.51
C LEU A 64 23.60 -9.44 13.87
N ARG A 65 24.42 -9.77 12.88
CA ARG A 65 25.24 -8.79 12.16
C ARG A 65 25.11 -8.97 10.66
N VAL A 66 25.05 -7.87 9.92
CA VAL A 66 25.02 -7.86 8.46
C VAL A 66 26.21 -7.05 7.97
N GLU A 67 27.13 -7.73 7.31
CA GLU A 67 28.39 -7.15 6.84
C GLU A 67 28.35 -6.98 5.31
N PRO A 68 28.62 -5.79 4.78
CA PRO A 68 28.77 -5.61 3.35
C PRO A 68 30.07 -6.23 2.86
N ILE A 69 29.99 -7.07 1.83
CA ILE A 69 31.13 -7.56 1.07
C ILE A 69 31.28 -6.63 -0.14
N ARG A 70 32.43 -5.95 -0.20
CA ARG A 70 32.75 -5.00 -1.26
C ARG A 70 33.70 -5.63 -2.27
N ASP A 71 33.47 -5.31 -3.53
CA ASP A 71 34.41 -5.57 -4.60
C ASP A 71 35.65 -4.66 -4.43
N GLU A 72 36.85 -5.23 -4.53
CA GLU A 72 38.09 -4.52 -4.23
C GLU A 72 38.41 -3.44 -5.27
N GLU A 73 38.04 -3.67 -6.54
CA GLU A 73 38.36 -2.76 -7.65
C GLU A 73 37.39 -1.58 -7.70
N THR A 74 36.10 -1.85 -7.55
CA THR A 74 35.03 -0.85 -7.69
C THR A 74 34.60 -0.25 -6.36
N GLY A 75 34.93 -0.88 -5.24
CA GLY A 75 34.44 -0.52 -3.90
C GLY A 75 32.94 -0.78 -3.69
N ALA A 76 32.23 -1.30 -4.70
CA ALA A 76 30.79 -1.51 -4.67
C ALA A 76 30.44 -2.73 -3.82
N THR A 77 29.38 -2.64 -3.01
CA THR A 77 28.85 -3.80 -2.28
C THR A 77 28.23 -4.79 -3.25
N THR A 78 28.79 -6.00 -3.35
CA THR A 78 28.31 -7.07 -4.24
C THR A 78 27.51 -8.13 -3.52
N ALA A 79 27.74 -8.28 -2.22
CA ALA A 79 27.03 -9.23 -1.37
C ALA A 79 26.91 -8.71 0.07
N LEU A 80 25.98 -9.30 0.81
CA LEU A 80 25.88 -9.13 2.26
C LEU A 80 26.17 -10.48 2.92
N ARG A 81 26.98 -10.47 3.97
CA ARG A 81 27.14 -11.60 4.89
C ARG A 81 26.22 -11.38 6.07
N VAL A 82 25.24 -12.25 6.22
CA VAL A 82 24.36 -12.31 7.40
C VAL A 82 24.99 -13.27 8.40
N VAL A 83 25.31 -12.78 9.59
CA VAL A 83 25.89 -13.52 10.71
C VAL A 83 24.83 -13.66 11.80
N TRP A 84 24.61 -14.89 12.27
CA TRP A 84 23.65 -15.23 13.32
C TRP A 84 24.29 -16.21 14.31
N GLY A 85 24.74 -15.69 15.45
CA GLY A 85 25.60 -16.46 16.36
C GLY A 85 26.88 -16.89 15.65
N GLU A 86 27.13 -18.20 15.59
CA GLU A 86 28.30 -18.79 14.91
C GLU A 86 28.04 -19.08 13.42
N ALA A 87 26.78 -19.05 12.97
CA ALA A 87 26.42 -19.30 11.59
C ALA A 87 26.58 -18.03 10.75
N SER A 88 26.98 -18.20 9.49
CA SER A 88 26.95 -17.09 8.53
C SER A 88 26.52 -17.56 7.14
N ALA A 89 25.83 -16.67 6.42
CA ALA A 89 25.38 -16.91 5.05
C ALA A 89 25.65 -15.68 4.20
N VAL A 90 26.14 -15.91 2.98
CA VAL A 90 26.38 -14.84 2.00
C VAL A 90 25.23 -14.80 1.00
N VAL A 91 24.70 -13.60 0.77
CA VAL A 91 23.62 -13.33 -0.18
C VAL A 91 24.02 -12.21 -1.13
N PRO A 92 23.84 -12.40 -2.45
CA PRO A 92 24.16 -11.36 -3.42
C PRO A 92 23.17 -10.21 -3.27
N VAL A 93 23.67 -8.98 -3.31
CA VAL A 93 22.82 -7.78 -3.43
C VAL A 93 23.11 -7.11 -4.75
N GLY A 94 22.05 -6.82 -5.50
CA GLY A 94 22.15 -6.14 -6.78
C GLY A 94 21.91 -4.65 -6.68
N GLY A 95 22.20 -3.94 -7.76
CA GLY A 95 21.74 -2.57 -8.01
C GLY A 95 22.54 -1.47 -7.32
N ALA A 96 22.11 -0.23 -7.56
CA ALA A 96 22.70 0.95 -6.93
C ALA A 96 22.35 0.97 -5.44
N VAL A 97 23.39 1.05 -4.60
CA VAL A 97 23.28 1.31 -3.17
C VAL A 97 23.11 2.82 -2.98
N VAL A 98 22.14 3.22 -2.15
CA VAL A 98 21.98 4.63 -1.78
C VAL A 98 22.92 4.90 -0.60
N GLU A 99 24.15 5.28 -0.89
CA GLU A 99 25.23 5.46 0.10
C GLU A 99 24.89 6.46 1.21
N GLU A 100 23.99 7.41 0.93
CA GLU A 100 23.53 8.42 1.88
C GLU A 100 22.66 7.83 3.00
N LEU A 101 22.05 6.67 2.78
CA LEU A 101 21.20 6.04 3.78
C LEU A 101 22.05 5.27 4.80
N PRO A 102 21.91 5.54 6.10
CA PRO A 102 22.60 4.76 7.10
C PRO A 102 21.99 3.35 7.19
N ASP A 103 22.79 2.43 7.71
CA ASP A 103 22.39 1.09 8.08
C ASP A 103 21.87 0.23 6.89
N LEU A 104 20.97 -0.72 7.15
CA LEU A 104 20.37 -1.59 6.13
C LEU A 104 19.41 -0.88 5.16
N ARG A 105 19.03 0.37 5.44
CA ARG A 105 18.10 1.12 4.58
C ARG A 105 18.65 1.38 3.19
N ARG A 106 19.97 1.49 3.04
CA ARG A 106 20.65 1.60 1.74
C ARG A 106 20.41 0.41 0.81
N TYR A 107 20.08 -0.76 1.39
CA TYR A 107 19.78 -1.98 0.66
C TYR A 107 18.27 -2.26 0.56
N SER A 108 17.42 -1.33 0.98
CA SER A 108 15.96 -1.53 1.15
C SER A 108 15.22 -2.05 -0.09
N SER A 109 15.76 -1.80 -1.28
CA SER A 109 15.23 -2.25 -2.58
C SER A 109 15.61 -3.69 -2.95
N TRP A 110 16.55 -4.31 -2.22
CA TRP A 110 17.06 -5.65 -2.54
C TRP A 110 17.17 -6.56 -1.32
N PHE A 111 17.26 -6.01 -0.12
CA PHE A 111 17.44 -6.73 1.13
C PHE A 111 16.50 -6.18 2.21
N ALA A 112 15.94 -7.07 3.00
CA ALA A 112 15.29 -6.71 4.25
C ALA A 112 15.63 -7.74 5.31
N LEU A 113 15.91 -7.25 6.52
CA LEU A 113 15.90 -8.06 7.72
C LEU A 113 14.57 -7.83 8.43
N LEU A 114 13.80 -8.89 8.61
CA LEU A 114 12.43 -8.85 9.10
C LEU A 114 12.31 -9.69 10.36
N ARG A 115 11.61 -9.16 11.36
CA ARG A 115 10.96 -9.96 12.39
C ARG A 115 9.53 -10.23 11.93
N THR A 116 9.15 -11.49 11.88
CA THR A 116 7.85 -11.92 11.37
C THR A 116 7.10 -12.66 12.46
N ALA A 117 5.81 -12.41 12.58
CA ALA A 117 4.93 -13.15 13.47
C ALA A 117 3.57 -13.37 12.80
N PRO A 118 2.89 -14.50 13.07
CA PRO A 118 1.51 -14.67 12.63
C PRO A 118 0.60 -13.66 13.34
N GLY A 119 -0.27 -13.00 12.58
CA GLY A 119 -1.16 -11.97 13.08
C GLY A 119 -1.25 -10.77 12.13
N ALA A 120 -2.39 -10.08 12.16
CA ALA A 120 -2.64 -8.85 11.43
C ALA A 120 -2.19 -7.61 12.22
N THR A 121 -2.20 -7.70 13.55
CA THR A 121 -1.96 -6.57 14.46
C THR A 121 -0.67 -6.72 15.25
N GLU A 122 -0.19 -5.60 15.80
CA GLU A 122 0.97 -5.59 16.68
C GLU A 122 0.70 -6.36 17.98
N GLU A 123 -0.52 -6.31 18.51
CA GLU A 123 -0.90 -7.07 19.71
C GLU A 123 -0.85 -8.58 19.48
N GLU A 124 -1.37 -9.04 18.34
CA GLU A 124 -1.31 -10.45 17.92
C GLU A 124 0.16 -10.89 17.71
N ALA A 125 0.96 -10.03 17.08
CA ALA A 125 2.39 -10.28 16.90
C ALA A 125 3.14 -10.38 18.23
N LYS A 126 2.89 -9.48 19.17
CA LYS A 126 3.47 -9.52 20.53
C LYS A 126 3.01 -10.74 21.31
N ALA A 127 1.78 -11.22 21.10
CA ALA A 127 1.32 -12.48 21.69
C ALA A 127 2.08 -13.67 21.09
N ALA A 128 2.17 -13.75 19.76
CA ALA A 128 2.93 -14.77 19.06
C ALA A 128 4.42 -14.77 19.44
N GLU A 129 5.03 -13.60 19.63
CA GLU A 129 6.41 -13.46 20.11
C GLU A 129 6.61 -14.03 21.51
N ARG A 130 5.71 -13.73 22.45
CA ARG A 130 5.75 -14.30 23.82
C ARG A 130 5.59 -15.82 23.82
N GLU A 131 4.91 -16.36 22.82
CA GLU A 131 4.74 -17.79 22.61
C GLU A 131 5.88 -18.44 21.80
N GLY A 132 6.91 -17.66 21.41
CA GLY A 132 8.03 -18.16 20.61
C GLY A 132 7.67 -18.49 19.16
N ARG A 133 6.56 -17.95 18.64
CA ARG A 133 6.07 -18.13 17.26
C ARG A 133 6.54 -17.02 16.31
N SER A 134 7.47 -16.18 16.75
CA SER A 134 8.12 -15.22 15.87
C SER A 134 9.33 -15.84 15.18
N THR A 135 9.71 -15.27 14.05
CA THR A 135 10.81 -15.74 13.22
C THR A 135 11.59 -14.55 12.72
N LEU A 136 12.91 -14.63 12.75
CA LEU A 136 13.78 -13.67 12.09
C LEU A 136 14.07 -14.19 10.68
N LEU A 137 13.88 -13.32 9.70
CA LEU A 137 13.96 -13.65 8.29
C LEU A 137 14.73 -12.56 7.56
N ALA A 138 15.86 -12.91 6.95
CA ALA A 138 16.47 -12.07 5.94
C ALA A 138 15.91 -12.47 4.58
N VAL A 139 15.39 -11.50 3.82
CA VAL A 139 14.87 -11.72 2.47
C VAL A 139 15.67 -10.87 1.49
N VAL A 140 16.09 -11.52 0.41
CA VAL A 140 16.90 -10.90 -0.64
C VAL A 140 16.24 -11.13 -1.97
N ARG A 141 16.07 -10.05 -2.75
CA ARG A 141 15.64 -10.14 -4.14
C ARG A 141 16.87 -10.25 -5.01
N THR A 142 16.91 -11.26 -5.87
CA THR A 142 17.96 -11.42 -6.87
C THR A 142 17.41 -11.16 -8.27
N PRO A 143 18.17 -10.46 -9.13
CA PRO A 143 17.78 -10.30 -10.51
C PRO A 143 17.75 -11.68 -11.20
N PRO A 144 16.90 -11.87 -12.23
CA PRO A 144 16.89 -13.12 -12.98
C PRO A 144 18.22 -13.32 -13.71
N PRO A 145 18.61 -14.57 -14.01
CA PRO A 145 19.77 -14.86 -14.86
C PRO A 145 19.69 -14.07 -16.18
N GLY A 146 20.78 -13.44 -16.57
CA GLY A 146 20.86 -12.62 -17.80
C GLY A 146 20.26 -11.21 -17.68
N PHE A 147 19.83 -10.77 -16.49
CA PHE A 147 19.47 -9.38 -16.27
C PHE A 147 20.72 -8.48 -16.33
N ASP A 148 20.70 -7.52 -17.24
CA ASP A 148 21.67 -6.44 -17.28
C ASP A 148 20.97 -5.11 -16.93
N PRO A 149 21.40 -4.45 -15.84
CA PRO A 149 20.81 -3.18 -15.40
C PRO A 149 21.00 -2.04 -16.40
N LYS A 150 21.98 -2.13 -17.32
CA LYS A 150 22.30 -1.07 -18.29
C LYS A 150 21.50 -1.17 -19.59
N THR A 151 21.12 -2.37 -20.02
CA THR A 151 20.54 -2.60 -21.35
C THR A 151 19.02 -2.71 -21.38
N TRP A 152 18.31 -2.27 -20.33
CA TRP A 152 16.85 -2.26 -20.32
C TRP A 152 16.24 -3.62 -20.68
N GLY A 153 16.92 -4.71 -20.32
CA GLY A 153 16.22 -5.98 -20.17
C GLY A 153 15.19 -5.76 -19.08
N ALA A 154 13.96 -5.42 -19.46
CA ALA A 154 12.82 -5.34 -18.57
C ALA A 154 12.62 -6.75 -18.02
N ALA A 155 13.40 -7.09 -16.97
CA ALA A 155 13.21 -8.28 -16.20
C ALA A 155 11.74 -8.23 -15.82
N ARG A 156 10.96 -9.12 -16.42
CA ARG A 156 9.55 -9.23 -16.08
C ARG A 156 9.58 -9.53 -14.59
N TYR A 157 8.96 -8.69 -13.78
CA TYR A 157 8.94 -8.87 -12.33
C TYR A 157 8.54 -10.30 -11.90
N LYS A 158 7.78 -10.98 -12.78
CA LYS A 158 7.38 -12.39 -12.67
C LYS A 158 8.55 -13.38 -12.62
N ASP A 159 9.72 -13.00 -13.11
CA ASP A 159 10.91 -13.85 -13.19
C ASP A 159 11.92 -13.54 -12.09
N TRP A 160 11.60 -12.60 -11.17
CA TRP A 160 12.42 -12.34 -10.00
C TRP A 160 12.53 -13.56 -9.10
N ARG A 161 13.70 -13.70 -8.51
CA ARG A 161 14.02 -14.73 -7.53
C ARG A 161 14.21 -14.08 -6.17
N TYR A 162 13.90 -14.83 -5.13
CA TYR A 162 14.02 -14.42 -3.76
C TYR A 162 14.79 -15.49 -3.01
N ILE A 163 15.76 -15.07 -2.21
CA ILE A 163 16.47 -15.90 -1.25
C ILE A 163 15.94 -15.54 0.13
N PHE A 164 15.61 -16.55 0.90
CA PHE A 164 15.17 -16.43 2.28
C PHE A 164 16.19 -17.10 3.18
N LEU A 165 16.62 -16.37 4.21
CA LEU A 165 17.44 -16.88 5.29
C LEU A 165 16.63 -16.82 6.57
N THR A 166 16.11 -17.97 7.00
CA THR A 166 15.41 -18.12 8.27
C THR A 166 16.45 -18.30 9.37
N LEU A 167 16.50 -17.36 10.32
CA LEU A 167 17.42 -17.40 11.45
C LEU A 167 16.71 -18.11 12.60
N THR A 168 17.06 -19.37 12.84
CA THR A 168 16.36 -20.23 13.80
C THR A 168 16.85 -19.96 15.24
N PRO A 169 16.03 -20.20 16.27
CA PRO A 169 16.40 -19.92 17.67
C PRO A 169 17.64 -20.67 18.18
N ASP A 170 17.95 -21.83 17.59
CA ASP A 170 19.13 -22.64 17.90
C ASP A 170 20.45 -22.03 17.35
N GLY A 171 20.36 -21.04 16.48
CA GLY A 171 21.51 -20.36 15.87
C GLY A 171 21.82 -20.82 14.45
N ALA A 172 21.03 -21.71 13.86
CA ALA A 172 21.21 -22.10 12.46
C ALA A 172 20.63 -21.04 11.50
N ILE A 173 21.08 -21.10 10.24
CA ILE A 173 20.54 -20.31 9.14
C ILE A 173 20.01 -21.28 8.10
N GLU A 174 18.70 -21.37 7.97
CA GLU A 174 18.06 -22.15 6.93
C GLU A 174 17.90 -21.30 5.67
N ARG A 175 18.33 -21.82 4.53
CA ARG A 175 18.26 -21.13 3.24
C ARG A 175 17.19 -21.78 2.36
N SER A 176 16.29 -20.96 1.83
CA SER A 176 15.37 -21.37 0.77
C SER A 176 15.33 -20.33 -0.35
N GLU A 177 14.90 -20.76 -1.53
CA GLU A 177 14.77 -19.88 -2.70
C GLU A 177 13.42 -20.09 -3.39
N ALA A 178 12.82 -19.01 -3.88
CA ALA A 178 11.60 -19.08 -4.66
C ALA A 178 11.56 -18.01 -5.74
N THR A 179 10.91 -18.33 -6.86
CA THR A 179 10.54 -17.35 -7.88
C THR A 179 9.28 -16.60 -7.48
N TYR A 180 9.06 -15.41 -8.03
CA TYR A 180 7.80 -14.69 -7.83
C TYR A 180 6.58 -15.54 -8.20
N ARG A 181 6.67 -16.37 -9.25
CA ARG A 181 5.55 -17.24 -9.67
C ARG A 181 5.18 -18.28 -8.62
N GLN A 182 6.19 -18.91 -8.01
CA GLN A 182 5.97 -19.87 -6.92
C GLN A 182 5.33 -19.17 -5.72
N LEU A 183 5.89 -18.02 -5.32
CA LEU A 183 5.33 -17.24 -4.20
C LEU A 183 3.90 -16.75 -4.51
N ALA A 184 3.61 -16.37 -5.75
CA ALA A 184 2.27 -15.92 -6.15
C ALA A 184 1.23 -17.05 -6.17
N ALA A 185 1.65 -18.32 -6.24
CA ALA A 185 0.77 -19.48 -6.05
C ALA A 185 0.40 -19.68 -4.57
N GLU A 186 1.26 -19.23 -3.66
CA GLU A 186 1.07 -19.26 -2.21
C GLU A 186 1.05 -17.85 -1.63
N PRO A 187 0.10 -16.99 -2.06
CA PRO A 187 0.14 -15.59 -1.71
C PRO A 187 0.11 -15.41 -0.19
N ARG A 188 -0.54 -16.30 0.56
CA ARG A 188 -0.67 -16.23 2.03
C ARG A 188 0.55 -16.69 2.83
N SER A 189 1.61 -17.15 2.17
CA SER A 189 2.83 -17.58 2.85
C SER A 189 3.59 -16.39 3.46
N MET A 190 4.30 -16.65 4.57
CA MET A 190 5.24 -15.70 5.15
C MET A 190 6.27 -15.25 4.11
N HIS A 191 6.77 -16.18 3.30
CA HIS A 191 7.74 -15.92 2.24
C HIS A 191 7.22 -14.94 1.18
N PHE A 192 5.97 -15.06 0.74
CA PHE A 192 5.37 -14.08 -0.16
C PHE A 192 5.29 -12.70 0.49
N ALA A 193 4.80 -12.62 1.74
CA ALA A 193 4.68 -11.36 2.46
C ALA A 193 6.05 -10.67 2.65
N ALA A 194 7.08 -11.44 3.00
CA ALA A 194 8.46 -11.00 3.13
C ALA A 194 9.05 -10.54 1.79
N ALA A 195 8.86 -11.29 0.71
CA ALA A 195 9.32 -10.93 -0.62
C ALA A 195 8.74 -9.58 -1.09
N MET A 196 7.52 -9.25 -0.69
CA MET A 196 6.90 -7.95 -1.03
C MET A 196 7.60 -6.77 -0.34
N GLN A 197 8.35 -6.97 0.75
CA GLN A 197 9.13 -5.93 1.44
C GLN A 197 10.39 -5.50 0.69
N VAL A 198 10.87 -6.33 -0.26
CA VAL A 198 12.05 -6.04 -1.10
C VAL A 198 11.68 -5.94 -2.59
N THR A 199 10.38 -5.92 -2.88
CA THR A 199 9.84 -5.72 -4.22
C THR A 199 9.55 -4.22 -4.40
N PRO A 200 10.17 -3.53 -5.37
CA PRO A 200 10.00 -2.09 -5.60
C PRO A 200 8.54 -1.64 -5.64
N GLY A 201 8.30 -0.43 -5.09
CA GLY A 201 7.00 0.22 -4.96
C GLY A 201 6.15 0.29 -6.23
N LEU A 202 6.79 0.34 -7.41
CA LEU A 202 6.11 0.27 -8.71
C LEU A 202 5.27 -1.02 -8.90
N PHE A 203 5.52 -2.05 -8.09
CA PHE A 203 4.82 -3.33 -8.13
C PHE A 203 4.15 -3.70 -6.79
N THR A 204 4.16 -2.81 -5.80
CA THR A 204 3.50 -3.06 -4.52
C THR A 204 1.99 -2.81 -4.62
N PRO A 205 1.19 -3.40 -3.72
CA PRO A 205 -0.25 -3.17 -3.66
C PRO A 205 -0.62 -1.67 -3.55
N GLY A 206 0.23 -0.84 -2.93
CA GLY A 206 -0.04 0.59 -2.69
C GLY A 206 -0.03 1.50 -3.92
N MET A 207 0.70 1.15 -4.99
CA MET A 207 0.55 1.82 -6.30
C MET A 207 -0.52 1.17 -7.16
N ARG A 208 -0.82 -0.13 -6.96
CA ARG A 208 -1.96 -0.80 -7.61
C ARG A 208 -3.32 -0.26 -7.11
N SER A 209 -3.35 0.34 -5.92
CA SER A 209 -4.51 1.09 -5.42
C SER A 209 -4.56 2.54 -5.89
N ALA A 210 -3.46 3.12 -6.40
CA ALA A 210 -3.41 4.53 -6.83
C ALA A 210 -4.15 4.79 -8.16
N SER A 211 -4.49 3.75 -8.92
CA SER A 211 -5.47 3.85 -10.01
C SER A 211 -6.08 2.47 -10.33
N PRO A 212 -7.31 2.19 -9.85
CA PRO A 212 -8.09 1.02 -10.28
C PRO A 212 -8.27 0.95 -11.80
N LEU A 213 -8.18 2.10 -12.49
CA LEU A 213 -8.32 2.22 -13.94
C LEU A 213 -7.10 1.71 -14.70
N THR A 214 -5.89 1.79 -14.14
CA THR A 214 -4.65 1.42 -14.84
C THR A 214 -4.29 -0.06 -14.64
N TYR A 215 -4.84 -0.72 -13.62
CA TYR A 215 -4.58 -2.14 -13.33
C TYR A 215 -5.87 -2.95 -13.04
N PRO A 216 -6.82 -3.03 -13.99
CA PRO A 216 -8.10 -3.71 -13.80
C PRO A 216 -7.98 -5.22 -13.49
N ASN A 217 -6.80 -5.82 -13.73
CA ASN A 217 -6.54 -7.25 -13.57
C ASN A 217 -5.89 -7.65 -12.24
N TYR A 218 -5.71 -6.72 -11.29
CA TYR A 218 -5.17 -7.09 -9.98
C TYR A 218 -6.24 -7.78 -9.12
N LYS A 219 -6.09 -9.10 -8.93
CA LYS A 219 -7.09 -9.95 -8.26
C LYS A 219 -7.54 -9.42 -6.90
N PRO A 220 -6.68 -9.00 -5.95
CA PRO A 220 -7.12 -8.49 -4.65
C PRO A 220 -8.02 -7.27 -4.76
N VAL A 221 -7.69 -6.26 -5.57
CA VAL A 221 -8.56 -5.09 -5.78
C VAL A 221 -9.89 -5.49 -6.40
N ARG A 222 -9.90 -6.44 -7.34
CA ARG A 222 -11.14 -6.94 -7.92
C ARG A 222 -11.98 -7.71 -6.89
N ASP A 223 -11.34 -8.49 -6.02
CA ASP A 223 -12.01 -9.25 -4.98
C ASP A 223 -12.57 -8.29 -3.90
N ASP A 224 -11.84 -7.23 -3.55
CA ASP A 224 -12.32 -6.14 -2.69
C ASP A 224 -13.52 -5.40 -3.32
N LEU A 225 -13.43 -5.00 -4.59
CA LEU A 225 -14.53 -4.35 -5.31
C LEU A 225 -15.75 -5.28 -5.42
N ARG A 226 -15.55 -6.58 -5.64
CA ARG A 226 -16.63 -7.59 -5.62
C ARG A 226 -17.23 -7.73 -4.22
N ALA A 227 -16.40 -7.68 -3.17
CA ALA A 227 -16.85 -7.74 -1.79
C ALA A 227 -17.67 -6.50 -1.41
N MET A 228 -17.28 -5.30 -1.87
CA MET A 228 -18.08 -4.08 -1.75
C MET A 228 -19.39 -4.20 -2.53
N GLY A 229 -19.39 -4.80 -3.72
CA GLY A 229 -20.58 -5.01 -4.55
C GLY A 229 -21.37 -3.73 -4.83
N TRP A 230 -22.70 -3.76 -4.71
CA TRP A 230 -23.57 -2.62 -5.04
C TRP A 230 -23.45 -1.42 -4.09
N THR A 231 -22.84 -1.57 -2.91
CA THR A 231 -22.71 -0.46 -1.96
C THR A 231 -21.73 0.60 -2.43
N TRP A 232 -20.71 0.21 -3.23
CA TRP A 232 -19.77 1.15 -3.85
C TRP A 232 -20.46 2.12 -4.83
N PRO A 233 -21.18 1.66 -5.87
CA PRO A 233 -21.89 2.58 -6.76
C PRO A 233 -23.03 3.33 -6.04
N ALA A 234 -23.72 2.70 -5.07
CA ALA A 234 -24.73 3.40 -4.28
C ALA A 234 -24.14 4.57 -3.49
N ALA A 235 -22.98 4.39 -2.85
CA ALA A 235 -22.28 5.48 -2.17
C ALA A 235 -21.84 6.57 -3.16
N GLY A 236 -21.28 6.20 -4.31
CA GLY A 236 -20.87 7.15 -5.36
C GLY A 236 -22.02 8.00 -5.88
N VAL A 237 -23.15 7.37 -6.24
CA VAL A 237 -24.35 8.08 -6.70
C VAL A 237 -24.92 8.98 -5.61
N SER A 238 -24.92 8.51 -4.35
CA SER A 238 -25.42 9.30 -3.22
C SER A 238 -24.63 10.58 -2.97
N VAL A 239 -23.31 10.57 -3.21
CA VAL A 239 -22.49 11.79 -3.14
C VAL A 239 -22.88 12.78 -4.23
N LEU A 240 -23.12 12.32 -5.45
CA LEU A 240 -23.56 13.18 -6.56
C LEU A 240 -24.93 13.80 -6.27
N THR A 241 -25.88 13.02 -5.74
CA THR A 241 -27.21 13.54 -5.39
C THR A 241 -27.18 14.47 -4.18
N LEU A 242 -26.26 14.24 -3.23
CA LEU A 242 -25.99 15.15 -2.11
C LEU A 242 -25.49 16.51 -2.62
N ILE A 243 -24.53 16.52 -3.55
CA ILE A 243 -24.01 17.75 -4.18
C ILE A 243 -25.14 18.48 -4.91
N ALA A 244 -25.95 17.77 -5.70
CA ALA A 244 -27.09 18.36 -6.40
C ALA A 244 -28.11 18.98 -5.42
N GLY A 245 -28.43 18.29 -4.32
CA GLY A 245 -29.29 18.80 -3.26
C GLY A 245 -28.73 20.07 -2.59
N GLY A 246 -27.43 20.09 -2.33
CA GLY A 246 -26.72 21.25 -1.80
C GLY A 246 -26.76 22.46 -2.75
N LEU A 247 -26.55 22.24 -4.05
CA LEU A 247 -26.65 23.29 -5.07
C LEU A 247 -28.07 23.88 -5.16
N LEU A 248 -29.11 23.03 -5.09
CA LEU A 248 -30.50 23.49 -5.05
C LEU A 248 -30.78 24.37 -3.82
N LEU A 249 -30.29 23.96 -2.65
CA LEU A 249 -30.40 24.75 -1.42
C LEU A 249 -29.71 26.11 -1.54
N ALA A 250 -28.48 26.13 -2.06
CA ALA A 250 -27.71 27.36 -2.25
C ALA A 250 -28.42 28.31 -3.23
N SER A 251 -28.90 27.79 -4.35
CA SER A 251 -29.60 28.58 -5.38
C SER A 251 -30.90 29.22 -4.86
N ALA A 252 -31.60 28.56 -3.92
CA ALA A 252 -32.82 29.09 -3.31
C ALA A 252 -32.56 30.27 -2.36
N GLY A 253 -31.32 30.42 -1.87
CA GLY A 253 -30.90 31.52 -0.98
C GLY A 253 -30.42 32.78 -1.72
N VAL A 254 -30.14 32.70 -3.01
CA VAL A 254 -29.73 33.85 -3.82
C VAL A 254 -30.94 34.76 -4.00
N ARG A 255 -31.01 35.82 -3.19
CA ARG A 255 -31.97 36.91 -3.41
C ARG A 255 -31.61 37.51 -4.77
N ARG A 256 -32.55 37.45 -5.73
CA ARG A 256 -32.41 38.30 -6.92
C ARG A 256 -32.30 39.73 -6.40
N PRO A 257 -31.27 40.51 -6.79
CA PRO A 257 -31.26 41.92 -6.45
C PRO A 257 -32.57 42.48 -6.98
N GLU A 258 -33.46 42.90 -6.07
CA GLU A 258 -34.66 43.62 -6.45
C GLU A 258 -34.18 44.74 -7.36
N GLY A 259 -34.71 44.72 -8.59
CA GLY A 259 -34.19 45.52 -9.69
C GLY A 259 -33.87 46.91 -9.17
N ARG A 260 -32.57 47.23 -9.19
CA ARG A 260 -32.08 48.60 -9.07
C ARG A 260 -32.89 49.36 -10.13
N GLY A 261 -33.94 50.06 -9.70
CA GLY A 261 -34.61 51.12 -10.45
C GLY A 261 -33.68 52.33 -10.59
N ALA A 262 -32.41 52.07 -10.86
CA ALA A 262 -31.33 53.02 -11.02
C ALA A 262 -30.57 52.64 -12.29
N LEU A 263 -31.30 52.51 -13.41
CA LEU A 263 -30.89 53.26 -14.59
C LEU A 263 -31.09 54.74 -14.24
N GLY A 264 -30.21 55.27 -13.38
CA GLY A 264 -29.96 56.69 -13.36
C GLY A 264 -29.54 57.04 -14.78
N GLY A 265 -30.26 57.97 -15.38
CA GLY A 265 -30.00 58.42 -16.73
C GLY A 265 -28.51 58.67 -16.90
N VAL A 266 -27.88 57.90 -17.78
CA VAL A 266 -26.67 58.38 -18.44
C VAL A 266 -27.18 59.47 -19.36
N ASP A 267 -27.15 60.71 -18.89
CA ASP A 267 -27.37 61.86 -19.75
C ASP A 267 -26.31 61.82 -20.85
N ILE A 268 -26.75 61.46 -22.06
CA ILE A 268 -25.93 61.52 -23.25
C ILE A 268 -25.87 63.00 -23.64
N GLU A 269 -24.79 63.66 -23.22
CA GLU A 269 -24.51 65.05 -23.59
C GLU A 269 -24.36 65.17 -25.12
N PRO A 270 -25.16 66.00 -25.81
CA PRO A 270 -25.06 66.14 -27.26
C PRO A 270 -23.82 66.97 -27.64
N ALA A 271 -22.96 66.39 -28.48
CA ALA A 271 -21.81 67.07 -29.07
C ALA A 271 -22.25 68.34 -29.83
N ARG A 272 -21.71 69.50 -29.43
CA ARG A 272 -21.87 70.76 -30.16
C ARG A 272 -20.90 70.81 -31.35
N ALA A 273 -21.44 71.08 -32.53
CA ALA A 273 -20.73 71.44 -33.75
C ALA A 273 -20.49 72.96 -33.82
#